data_AF-A0A8J6XQJ2-F1
#
_entry.id   AF-A0A8J6XQJ2-F1
#
_cell.length_a   1.000
_cell.length_b   1.000
_cell.length_c   1.000
_cell.angle_alpha   90.00
_cell.angle_beta   90.00
_cell.angle_gamma   90.00
#
_symmetry.space_group_name_H-M   'P 1'
#
loop_
_entity.id
_entity.type
_entity.pdbx_description
1 polymer ?
#
loop_
_entity_poly.entity_id
_entity_poly.type
_entity_poly.pdbx_seq_one_letter_code
_entity_poly.pdbx_strand_id
1 'polypeptide(L)'
;MFIPLLQKERSIDDFVDPSGECRLSSLLTDANSESQMDELYTKEIAGLVRSALTDLDDRERHIIRNRFGLLGGAELTLEEIGRTLNLSRERVRQLEREAKQKLRQVLQHHEGHLKFSLA
;
A
#
# COMPACT_ATOMS: atom_id res chain seq x y z
N MET A 1 27.40 -11.32 43.83
CA MET A 1 28.03 -11.72 42.55
C MET A 1 27.84 -10.56 41.59
N PHE A 2 28.88 -9.76 41.39
CA PHE A 2 28.84 -8.52 40.61
C PHE A 2 29.24 -8.89 39.18
N ILE A 3 28.35 -8.76 38.20
CA ILE A 3 28.75 -8.81 36.79
C ILE A 3 29.45 -7.47 36.53
N PRO A 4 30.76 -7.42 36.25
CA PRO A 4 31.37 -6.17 35.85
C PRO A 4 30.83 -5.86 34.45
N LEU A 5 29.93 -4.88 34.36
CA LEU A 5 29.61 -4.23 33.10
C LEU A 5 30.88 -3.52 32.63
N LEU A 6 31.78 -4.25 31.98
CA LEU A 6 32.85 -3.68 31.20
C LEU A 6 32.27 -3.18 29.87
N GLN A 7 31.34 -2.23 29.93
CA GLN A 7 30.98 -1.44 28.76
C GLN A 7 32.13 -0.47 28.53
N LYS A 8 33.08 -0.88 27.70
CA LYS A 8 33.95 0.08 27.03
C LYS A 8 33.04 0.95 26.19
N GLU A 9 32.83 2.20 26.61
CA GLU A 9 32.16 3.22 25.81
C GLU A 9 32.94 3.35 24.50
N ARG A 10 32.39 2.77 23.42
CA ARG A 10 32.92 2.97 22.08
C ARG A 10 32.25 4.19 21.49
N SER A 11 33.01 4.96 20.72
CA SER A 11 32.43 6.09 20.01
C SER A 11 31.42 5.55 19.00
N ILE A 12 30.30 6.26 18.84
CA ILE A 12 29.32 5.95 17.80
C ILE A 12 29.91 6.05 16.38
N ASP A 13 31.00 6.82 16.24
CA ASP A 13 31.75 6.97 14.99
C ASP A 13 32.82 5.89 14.78
N ASP A 14 33.01 4.97 15.73
CA ASP A 14 33.97 3.88 15.58
C ASP A 14 33.50 2.89 14.50
N PHE A 15 34.45 2.36 13.73
CA PHE A 15 34.18 1.31 12.75
C PHE A 15 33.94 -0.04 13.44
N VAL A 16 32.94 -0.77 12.95
CA VAL A 16 32.50 -2.06 13.50
C VAL A 16 33.17 -3.23 12.78
N ASP A 17 33.53 -3.04 11.52
CA ASP A 17 34.17 -4.02 10.64
C ASP A 17 35.68 -3.80 10.49
N PRO A 18 36.46 -4.85 10.19
CA PRO A 18 37.91 -4.74 9.97
C PRO A 18 38.29 -3.97 8.69
N SER A 19 37.36 -3.84 7.73
CA SER A 19 37.55 -3.09 6.48
C SER A 19 37.45 -1.58 6.67
N GLY A 20 36.90 -1.10 7.80
CA GLY A 20 36.75 0.32 8.09
C GLY A 20 35.69 1.01 7.24
N GLU A 21 34.70 0.27 6.73
CA GLU A 21 33.65 0.82 5.86
C GLU A 21 32.32 1.02 6.60
N CYS A 22 32.10 0.31 7.70
CA CYS A 22 30.84 0.28 8.44
C CYS A 22 31.00 0.87 9.84
N ARG A 23 30.49 2.09 10.03
CA ARG A 23 30.48 2.78 11.34
C ARG A 23 29.37 2.24 12.25
N LEU A 24 29.58 2.33 13.56
CA LEU A 24 28.58 1.94 14.56
C LEU A 24 27.28 2.76 14.40
N SER A 25 27.39 4.01 13.95
CA SER A 25 26.27 4.87 13.58
C SER A 25 25.37 4.31 12.47
N SER A 26 25.90 3.54 11.51
CA SER A 26 25.08 2.99 10.41
C SER A 26 24.20 1.84 10.88
N LEU A 27 24.62 1.10 11.91
CA LEU A 27 23.84 0.03 12.52
C LEU A 27 22.73 0.56 13.43
N LEU A 28 22.79 1.84 13.81
CA LEU A 28 21.77 2.55 14.58
C LEU A 28 20.81 3.35 13.68
N THR A 29 20.88 3.17 12.36
CA THR A 29 19.91 3.77 11.43
C THR A 29 18.51 3.29 11.81
N ASP A 30 17.62 4.24 12.05
CA ASP A 30 16.35 4.01 12.72
C ASP A 30 15.40 3.24 11.78
N ALA A 31 15.16 1.96 12.06
CA ALA A 31 14.21 1.11 11.31
C ALA A 31 12.78 1.71 11.31
N ASN A 32 12.50 2.66 12.20
CA ASN A 32 11.25 3.40 12.25
C ASN A 32 11.08 4.41 11.10
N SER A 33 12.17 4.88 10.49
CA SER A 33 12.14 5.85 9.39
C SER A 33 11.68 5.24 8.07
N GLU A 34 12.12 4.02 7.74
CA GLU A 34 11.60 3.24 6.61
C GLU A 34 10.10 2.95 6.78
N SER A 35 9.67 2.61 8.01
CA SER A 35 8.26 2.36 8.33
C SER A 35 7.35 3.58 8.10
N GLN A 36 7.83 4.81 8.34
CA GLN A 36 7.03 6.02 8.13
C GLN A 36 6.82 6.33 6.65
N MET A 37 7.84 6.09 5.83
CA MET A 37 7.78 6.31 4.39
C MET A 37 6.83 5.30 3.74
N ASP A 38 6.90 4.04 4.16
CA ASP A 38 5.95 2.99 3.75
C ASP A 38 4.51 3.33 4.15
N GLU A 39 4.28 3.80 5.38
CA GLU A 39 2.95 4.24 5.82
C GLU A 39 2.38 5.38 4.96
N LEU A 40 3.21 6.36 4.59
CA LEU A 40 2.80 7.46 3.73
C LEU A 40 2.41 6.96 2.34
N TYR A 41 3.23 6.12 1.72
CA TYR A 41 2.92 5.52 0.42
C TYR A 41 1.64 4.70 0.47
N THR A 42 1.44 3.90 1.52
CA THR A 42 0.23 3.08 1.67
C THR A 42 -1.02 3.96 1.80
N LYS A 43 -0.94 5.08 2.54
CA LYS A 43 -2.03 6.06 2.67
C LYS A 43 -2.34 6.75 1.35
N GLU A 44 -1.34 7.13 0.58
CA GLU A 44 -1.51 7.74 -0.75
C GLU A 44 -2.20 6.76 -1.72
N ILE A 45 -1.70 5.53 -1.82
CA ILE A 45 -2.30 4.49 -2.66
C ILE A 45 -3.76 4.23 -2.24
N ALA A 46 -4.03 4.12 -0.94
CA ALA A 46 -5.39 3.96 -0.43
C ALA A 46 -6.29 5.18 -0.73
N GLY A 47 -5.72 6.38 -0.79
CA GLY A 47 -6.41 7.60 -1.23
C GLY A 47 -6.79 7.55 -2.71
N LEU A 48 -5.85 7.17 -3.58
CA LEU A 48 -6.06 7.01 -5.02
C LEU A 48 -7.14 5.97 -5.33
N VAL A 49 -7.08 4.81 -4.66
CA VAL A 49 -8.09 3.76 -4.79
C VAL A 49 -9.46 4.29 -4.36
N ARG A 50 -9.56 5.02 -3.24
CA ARG A 50 -10.84 5.61 -2.80
C ARG A 50 -11.41 6.60 -3.80
N SER A 51 -10.58 7.49 -4.36
CA SER A 51 -11.01 8.42 -5.40
C SER A 51 -11.45 7.70 -6.67
N ALA A 52 -10.75 6.64 -7.08
CA ALA A 52 -11.13 5.87 -8.24
C ALA A 52 -12.42 5.06 -8.00
N LEU A 53 -12.70 4.68 -6.76
CA LEU A 53 -13.97 4.06 -6.35
C LEU A 53 -15.16 5.03 -6.32
N THR A 54 -14.95 6.35 -6.16
CA THR A 54 -16.07 7.31 -6.22
C THR A 54 -16.63 7.48 -7.61
N ASP A 55 -15.81 7.29 -8.65
CA ASP A 55 -16.20 7.42 -10.06
C ASP A 55 -16.90 6.17 -10.61
N LEU A 56 -16.92 5.08 -9.83
CA LEU A 56 -17.62 3.84 -10.14
C LEU A 56 -19.07 3.91 -9.67
N ASP A 57 -19.97 3.31 -10.45
CA ASP A 57 -21.37 3.18 -10.06
C ASP A 57 -21.50 2.27 -8.83
N ASP A 58 -22.56 2.43 -8.03
CA ASP A 58 -22.73 1.69 -6.77
C ASP A 58 -22.61 0.17 -6.92
N ARG A 59 -23.11 -0.36 -8.04
CA ARG A 59 -23.01 -1.80 -8.36
C ARG A 59 -21.57 -2.21 -8.66
N GLU A 60 -20.86 -1.44 -9.48
CA GLU A 60 -19.46 -1.70 -9.82
C GLU A 60 -18.56 -1.59 -8.59
N ARG A 61 -18.79 -0.55 -7.77
CA ARG A 61 -18.09 -0.32 -6.51
C ARG A 61 -18.29 -1.49 -5.54
N HIS A 62 -19.52 -2.01 -5.43
CA HIS A 62 -19.82 -3.16 -4.60
C HIS A 62 -19.09 -4.43 -5.06
N ILE A 63 -19.06 -4.67 -6.38
CA ILE A 63 -18.35 -5.81 -6.99
C ILE A 63 -16.85 -5.70 -6.72
N ILE A 64 -16.22 -4.56 -7.02
CA ILE A 64 -14.78 -4.36 -6.80
C ILE A 64 -14.42 -4.45 -5.32
N ARG A 65 -15.19 -3.80 -4.44
CA ARG A 65 -14.93 -3.82 -3.00
C ARG A 65 -14.93 -5.24 -2.46
N ASN A 66 -15.97 -6.01 -2.77
CA ASN A 66 -16.08 -7.38 -2.29
C ASN A 66 -15.10 -8.32 -3.00
N ARG A 67 -14.78 -8.09 -4.27
CA ARG A 67 -13.87 -8.96 -5.02
C ARG A 67 -12.43 -8.88 -4.52
N PHE A 68 -12.00 -7.68 -4.09
CA PHE A 68 -10.63 -7.39 -3.67
C PHE A 68 -10.49 -7.14 -2.16
N GLY A 69 -11.55 -7.41 -1.37
CA GLY A 69 -11.51 -7.21 0.07
C GLY A 69 -11.20 -5.77 0.51
N LEU A 70 -11.53 -4.79 -0.33
CA LEU A 70 -11.18 -3.39 -0.05
C LEU A 70 -11.95 -2.88 1.17
N LEU A 71 -11.34 -1.97 1.93
CA LEU A 71 -11.89 -1.39 3.17
C LEU A 71 -12.09 -2.42 4.30
N GLY A 72 -11.27 -3.48 4.32
CA GLY A 72 -11.34 -4.52 5.35
C GLY A 72 -12.48 -5.52 5.15
N GLY A 73 -13.06 -5.58 3.94
CA GLY A 73 -14.02 -6.61 3.57
C GLY A 73 -13.34 -7.95 3.27
N ALA A 74 -14.10 -9.05 3.32
CA ALA A 74 -13.63 -10.34 2.83
C ALA A 74 -13.63 -10.39 1.30
N GLU A 75 -12.64 -11.06 0.72
CA GLU A 75 -12.63 -11.36 -0.72
C GLU A 75 -13.71 -12.39 -1.05
N LEU A 76 -14.61 -12.04 -1.96
CA LEU A 76 -15.67 -12.90 -2.46
C LEU A 76 -15.39 -13.34 -3.91
N THR A 77 -15.90 -14.52 -4.26
CA THR A 77 -15.87 -15.04 -5.62
C THR A 77 -16.91 -14.35 -6.51
N LEU A 78 -16.70 -14.38 -7.84
CA LEU A 78 -17.68 -13.84 -8.80
C LEU A 78 -19.06 -14.52 -8.67
N GLU A 79 -19.08 -15.78 -8.23
CA GLU A 79 -20.32 -16.52 -8.04
C GLU A 79 -21.07 -16.06 -6.79
N GLU A 80 -20.37 -15.88 -5.67
CA GLU A 80 -20.96 -15.35 -4.43
C GLU A 80 -21.49 -13.92 -4.63
N ILE A 81 -20.69 -13.06 -5.29
CA ILE A 81 -21.10 -11.70 -5.62
C ILE A 81 -22.32 -11.70 -6.55
N GLY A 82 -22.36 -12.61 -7.54
CA GLY A 82 -23.50 -12.78 -8.44
C GLY A 82 -24.76 -13.21 -7.69
N ARG A 83 -24.65 -14.13 -6.73
CA ARG A 83 -25.77 -14.54 -5.88
C ARG A 83 -26.29 -13.38 -5.02
N THR A 84 -25.41 -12.59 -4.41
CA THR A 84 -25.81 -11.44 -3.58
C THR A 84 -26.51 -10.35 -4.40
N LEU A 85 -26.06 -10.12 -5.64
CA LEU A 85 -26.59 -9.07 -6.51
C LEU A 85 -27.71 -9.54 -7.45
N ASN A 86 -28.11 -10.82 -7.39
CA ASN A 86 -29.01 -11.47 -8.34
C ASN A 86 -28.58 -11.28 -9.81
N LEU A 87 -27.27 -11.40 -10.06
CA LEU A 87 -26.65 -11.30 -11.38
C LEU A 87 -26.02 -12.62 -11.78
N SER A 88 -25.99 -12.89 -13.10
CA SER A 88 -25.21 -14.00 -13.62
C SER A 88 -23.71 -13.76 -13.40
N ARG A 89 -22.95 -14.85 -13.26
CA ARG A 89 -21.48 -14.80 -13.16
C ARG A 89 -20.85 -13.98 -14.29
N GLU A 90 -21.36 -14.13 -15.52
CA GLU A 90 -20.85 -13.39 -16.67
C GLU A 90 -21.17 -11.89 -16.58
N ARG A 91 -22.33 -11.50 -16.05
CA ARG A 91 -22.65 -10.09 -15.85
C ARG A 91 -21.75 -9.46 -14.79
N VAL A 92 -21.44 -10.17 -13.70
CA VAL A 92 -20.47 -9.71 -12.69
C VAL A 92 -19.08 -9.53 -13.31
N ARG A 93 -18.65 -10.48 -14.15
CA ARG A 93 -17.37 -10.40 -14.87
C ARG A 93 -17.30 -9.19 -15.82
N GLN A 94 -18.39 -8.88 -16.51
CA GLN A 94 -18.46 -7.68 -17.36
C GLN A 94 -18.30 -6.40 -16.53
N LEU A 95 -19.08 -6.28 -15.43
CA LEU A 95 -18.98 -5.13 -14.53
C LEU A 95 -17.60 -5.01 -13.88
N GLU A 96 -16.93 -6.13 -13.56
CA GLU A 96 -15.54 -6.11 -13.08
C GLU A 96 -14.59 -5.54 -14.12
N ARG A 97 -14.74 -5.91 -15.40
CA ARG A 97 -13.92 -5.38 -16.49
C ARG A 97 -14.15 -3.89 -16.71
N GLU A 98 -15.40 -3.47 -16.76
CA GLU A 98 -15.79 -2.05 -16.90
C GLU A 98 -15.20 -1.23 -15.75
N ALA A 99 -15.34 -1.74 -14.53
CA ALA A 99 -14.78 -1.10 -13.35
C ALA A 99 -13.25 -0.98 -13.39
N LYS A 100 -12.54 -2.06 -13.74
CA LYS A 100 -11.08 -2.04 -13.91
C LYS A 100 -10.63 -1.04 -14.98
N GLN A 101 -11.38 -0.90 -16.06
CA GLN A 101 -11.08 0.06 -17.11
C GLN A 101 -11.25 1.50 -16.62
N LYS A 102 -12.33 1.80 -15.91
CA LYS A 102 -12.54 3.12 -15.26
C LYS A 102 -11.44 3.43 -14.26
N LEU A 103 -11.10 2.48 -13.38
CA LEU A 103 -10.00 2.63 -12.41
C LEU A 103 -8.68 3.00 -13.10
N ARG A 104 -8.33 2.33 -14.21
CA ARG A 104 -7.12 2.66 -14.98
C ARG A 104 -7.16 4.08 -15.54
N GLN A 105 -8.31 4.52 -16.06
CA GLN A 105 -8.46 5.87 -16.60
C GLN A 105 -8.28 6.93 -15.51
N VAL A 106 -8.88 6.73 -14.33
CA VAL A 106 -8.75 7.66 -13.20
C VAL A 106 -7.29 7.74 -12.73
N LEU A 107 -6.60 6.60 -12.60
CA LEU A 107 -5.19 6.58 -12.22
C LEU A 107 -4.31 7.30 -13.24
N GLN A 108 -4.54 7.10 -14.53
CA GLN A 108 -3.82 7.81 -15.61
C GLN A 108 -4.10 9.32 -15.59
N HIS A 109 -5.34 9.73 -15.28
CA HIS A 109 -5.69 11.13 -15.16
C HIS A 109 -5.03 11.79 -13.94
N HIS A 110 -4.92 11.05 -12.82
CA HIS A 110 -4.30 11.52 -11.60
C HIS A 110 -2.76 11.66 -11.74
N GLU A 111 -2.10 10.75 -12.47
CA GLU A 111 -0.68 10.90 -12.82
C GLU A 111 -0.40 12.20 -13.60
N GLY A 112 -1.34 12.62 -14.45
CA GLY A 112 -1.25 13.90 -15.18
C GLY A 112 -1.26 15.11 -14.24
N HIS A 113 -2.07 15.07 -13.19
CA HIS A 113 -2.15 16.14 -12.18
C HIS A 113 -0.93 16.22 -11.27
N LEU A 114 -0.35 15.08 -10.88
CA LEU A 114 0.87 15.05 -10.06
C LEU A 114 2.08 15.59 -10.82
N LYS A 115 2.19 15.30 -12.13
CA LYS A 115 3.25 15.88 -12.98
C LYS A 115 3.11 17.40 -13.14
N PHE A 116 1.90 17.94 -13.13
CA PHE A 116 1.65 19.38 -13.24
C PHE A 116 1.92 20.15 -11.94
N SER A 117 1.86 19.50 -10.78
CA SER A 117 2.15 20.15 -9.48
C SER A 117 3.64 20.13 -9.11
N LEU A 118 4.47 19.38 -9.86
CA LEU A 118 5.91 19.24 -9.63
C LEU A 118 6.77 19.95 -10.71
N ALA A 119 6.16 20.82 -11.52
CA ALA A 119 6.83 21.70 -12.47
C ALA A 119 6.61 23.17 -12.09
#